data_AF-A0A5C9BQE1-F1
#
_entry.id   AF-A0A5C9BQE1-F1
#
_cell.length_a   1.000
_cell.length_b   1.000
_cell.length_c   1.000
_cell.angle_alpha   90.00
_cell.angle_beta   90.00
_cell.angle_gamma   90.00
#
_symmetry.space_group_name_H-M   'P 1'
#
loop_
_entity.id
_entity.type
_entity.pdbx_description
1 polymer ?
#
loop_
_entity_poly.entity_id
_entity_poly.type
_entity_poly.pdbx_seq_one_letter_code
_entity_poly.pdbx_strand_id
1 'polypeptide(L)'
;MQRFAAPTGIDKPPTLLILRVFHQDANAQAIFDRVIERWRLSGNTVLIAGTDVADRTIDADDVFTFLDGRLAERFVSHASDIETRLQQFEFQPDVEGRYRVNECYCHDNTWQQALDRLVGISDVVLMDLRNFKAKNAGCIHELGVLAKAQNLARVVILTNSQTEHAAAQAAVVNAPADRFVWIDQGDDLKPADVLATLFPAPTPNTAH
;
A
#
# COMPACT_ATOMS: atom_id res chain seq x y z
N MET A 1 14.43 -10.92 18.15
CA MET A 1 13.97 -9.97 17.11
C MET A 1 14.97 -9.99 15.96
N GLN A 2 14.68 -10.72 14.88
CA GLN A 2 15.53 -10.67 13.68
C GLN A 2 15.24 -9.37 12.93
N ARG A 3 16.25 -8.51 12.78
CA ARG A 3 16.21 -7.37 11.85
C ARG A 3 16.08 -7.97 10.44
N PHE A 4 14.96 -7.72 9.77
CA PHE A 4 14.91 -7.88 8.32
C PHE A 4 15.87 -6.83 7.76
N ALA A 5 17.04 -7.28 7.30
CA ALA A 5 17.98 -6.39 6.66
C ALA A 5 17.34 -5.88 5.37
N ALA A 6 17.31 -4.56 5.17
CA ALA A 6 17.05 -4.00 3.87
C ALA A 6 18.01 -4.67 2.85
N PRO A 7 17.57 -4.98 1.62
CA PRO A 7 18.44 -5.53 0.61
C PRO A 7 19.69 -4.65 0.49
N THR A 8 20.87 -5.23 0.73
CA THR A 8 22.16 -4.56 0.49
C THR A 8 22.22 -4.16 -0.99
N GLY A 9 22.07 -2.86 -1.27
CA GLY A 9 22.08 -2.31 -2.63
C GLY A 9 21.10 -1.16 -2.90
N ILE A 10 20.23 -0.78 -1.96
CA ILE A 10 19.36 0.39 -2.15
C ILE A 10 19.98 1.60 -1.42
N ASP A 11 20.53 2.56 -2.16
CA ASP A 11 21.07 3.83 -1.63
C ASP A 11 19.98 4.71 -0.97
N LYS A 12 18.71 4.32 -1.09
CA LYS A 12 17.53 4.95 -0.48
C LYS A 12 16.70 3.92 0.29
N PRO A 13 16.01 4.30 1.38
CA PRO A 13 15.04 3.42 2.02
C PRO A 13 13.90 3.05 1.05
N PRO A 14 13.44 1.78 1.02
CA PRO A 14 12.35 1.37 0.14
C PRO A 14 11.02 1.99 0.57
N THR A 15 10.15 2.28 -0.40
CA THR A 15 8.82 2.83 -0.16
C THR A 15 7.75 1.75 -0.40
N LEU A 16 6.95 1.49 0.63
CA LEU A 16 5.78 0.61 0.60
C LEU A 16 4.52 1.43 0.36
N LEU A 17 3.80 1.11 -0.71
CA LEU A 17 2.44 1.56 -0.91
C LEU A 17 1.44 0.54 -0.38
N ILE A 18 0.53 1.02 0.45
CA ILE A 18 -0.60 0.24 0.96
C ILE A 18 -1.86 0.64 0.19
N LEU A 19 -2.50 -0.34 -0.43
CA LEU A 19 -3.81 -0.20 -1.08
C LEU A 19 -4.82 -1.04 -0.30
N ARG A 20 -5.83 -0.42 0.30
CA ARG A 20 -6.87 -1.11 1.07
C ARG A 20 -8.22 -0.87 0.41
N VAL A 21 -9.01 -1.94 0.26
CA VAL A 21 -10.40 -1.84 -0.21
C VAL A 21 -11.35 -1.78 0.98
N PHE A 22 -12.29 -0.84 0.97
CA PHE A 22 -13.19 -0.58 2.10
C PHE A 22 -14.22 -1.70 2.29
N HIS A 23 -14.58 -1.93 3.56
CA HIS A 23 -15.45 -2.99 4.12
C HIS A 23 -14.73 -4.26 4.59
N GLN A 24 -13.79 -4.14 5.52
CA GLN A 24 -13.19 -5.30 6.18
C GLN A 24 -13.35 -5.26 7.69
N ASP A 25 -13.31 -6.43 8.30
CA ASP A 25 -13.42 -6.65 9.74
C ASP A 25 -12.16 -6.20 10.51
N ALA A 26 -12.24 -6.18 11.84
CA ALA A 26 -11.14 -5.73 12.70
C ALA A 26 -9.87 -6.61 12.59
N ASN A 27 -10.00 -7.88 12.18
CA ASN A 27 -8.86 -8.78 12.00
C ASN A 27 -8.04 -8.38 10.77
N ALA A 28 -8.73 -8.05 9.68
CA ALA A 28 -8.13 -7.52 8.48
C ALA A 28 -7.27 -6.28 8.72
N GLN A 29 -7.71 -5.37 9.59
CA GLN A 29 -6.96 -4.16 9.94
C GLN A 29 -5.67 -4.50 10.71
N ALA A 30 -5.74 -5.42 11.67
CA ALA A 30 -4.61 -5.80 12.51
C ALA A 30 -3.39 -6.33 11.74
N ILE A 31 -3.61 -7.02 10.60
CA ILE A 31 -2.50 -7.49 9.75
C ILE A 31 -1.75 -6.30 9.16
N PHE A 32 -2.48 -5.36 8.56
CA PHE A 32 -1.85 -4.20 7.93
C PHE A 32 -1.13 -3.33 8.95
N ASP A 33 -1.72 -3.09 10.11
CA ASP A 33 -1.12 -2.22 11.13
C ASP A 33 0.20 -2.82 11.63
N ARG A 34 0.24 -4.14 11.88
CA ARG A 34 1.48 -4.83 12.25
C ARG A 34 2.52 -4.85 11.15
N VAL A 35 2.11 -5.00 9.88
CA VAL A 35 3.04 -4.90 8.75
C VAL A 35 3.61 -3.48 8.67
N ILE A 36 2.77 -2.44 8.79
CA ILE A 36 3.19 -1.04 8.76
C ILE A 36 4.15 -0.74 9.92
N GLU A 37 3.80 -1.10 11.15
CA GLU A 37 4.65 -0.89 12.32
C GLU A 37 6.06 -1.47 12.12
N ARG A 38 6.13 -2.68 11.55
CA ARG A 38 7.41 -3.34 11.31
C ARG A 38 8.14 -2.77 10.09
N TRP A 39 7.42 -2.39 9.04
CA TRP A 39 7.97 -1.78 7.84
C TRP A 39 8.62 -0.43 8.11
N ARG A 40 8.03 0.38 9.00
CA ARG A 40 8.55 1.70 9.40
C ARG A 40 9.96 1.69 9.99
N LEU A 41 10.48 0.52 10.37
CA LEU A 41 11.87 0.34 10.80
C LEU A 41 12.84 0.13 9.63
N SER A 42 12.32 -0.02 8.41
CA SER A 42 13.05 -0.41 7.20
C SER A 42 12.90 0.61 6.08
N GLY A 43 11.73 1.26 5.96
CA GLY A 43 11.51 2.25 4.93
C GLY A 43 10.19 3.01 5.03
N ASN A 44 9.94 3.82 4.00
CA ASN A 44 8.80 4.73 3.93
C ASN A 44 7.49 3.98 3.70
N THR A 45 6.40 4.50 4.25
CA THR A 45 5.04 3.99 4.00
C THR A 45 4.21 5.11 3.39
N VAL A 46 3.53 4.81 2.29
CA VAL A 46 2.53 5.69 1.67
C VAL A 46 1.18 4.98 1.58
N LEU A 47 0.10 5.72 1.78
CA LEU A 47 -1.28 5.23 1.65
C LEU A 47 -2.09 6.16 0.77
N ILE A 48 -3.06 5.57 0.08
CA ILE A 48 -4.18 6.29 -0.55
C ILE A 48 -5.46 5.97 0.21
N ALA A 49 -6.27 6.99 0.48
CA ALA A 49 -7.57 6.85 1.13
C ALA A 49 -8.62 7.73 0.44
N GLY A 50 -9.84 7.20 0.27
CA GLY A 50 -10.98 7.93 -0.29
C GLY A 50 -11.74 8.76 0.75
N THR A 51 -12.70 9.57 0.30
CA THR A 51 -13.62 10.34 1.17
C THR A 51 -14.50 9.46 2.06
N ASP A 52 -14.78 8.22 1.66
CA ASP A 52 -15.54 7.24 2.43
C ASP A 52 -14.76 6.67 3.64
N VAL A 53 -13.45 6.88 3.67
CA VAL A 53 -12.54 6.49 4.78
C VAL A 53 -12.59 7.47 5.93
N ALA A 54 -12.71 8.77 5.62
CA ALA A 54 -12.77 9.83 6.63
C ALA A 54 -14.01 9.70 7.53
N ASP A 55 -15.10 9.15 7.00
CA ASP A 55 -16.34 8.98 7.76
C ASP A 55 -16.32 7.77 8.74
N ARG A 56 -15.34 6.86 8.63
CA ARG A 56 -15.38 5.56 9.34
C ARG A 56 -14.06 5.03 9.90
N THR A 57 -12.92 5.65 9.58
CA THR A 57 -11.58 5.23 10.04
C THR A 57 -10.96 6.31 10.91
N ILE A 58 -11.71 6.74 11.93
CA ILE A 58 -11.20 7.66 12.93
C ILE A 58 -10.93 6.81 14.17
N ASP A 59 -9.65 6.47 14.37
CA ASP A 59 -9.17 5.93 15.65
C ASP A 59 -9.31 7.01 16.73
N ALA A 60 -9.42 6.62 18.01
CA ALA A 60 -9.57 7.54 19.13
C ALA A 60 -8.46 8.61 19.20
N ASP A 61 -7.27 8.32 18.68
CA ASP A 61 -6.17 9.28 18.55
C ASP A 61 -6.30 10.23 17.34
N ASP A 62 -7.01 9.81 16.27
CA ASP A 62 -7.35 10.63 15.09
C ASP A 62 -8.65 11.43 15.27
N VAL A 63 -9.47 11.10 16.29
CA VAL A 63 -10.65 11.87 16.69
C VAL A 63 -10.27 13.32 16.98
N PHE A 64 -9.09 13.58 17.55
CA PHE A 64 -8.63 14.95 17.79
C PHE A 64 -8.30 15.72 16.51
N THR A 65 -7.83 15.05 15.46
CA THR A 65 -7.60 15.66 14.14
C THR A 65 -8.92 15.93 13.41
N PHE A 66 -9.91 15.05 13.60
CA PHE A 66 -11.27 15.20 13.08
C PHE A 66 -12.04 16.35 13.76
N LEU A 67 -11.93 16.47 15.09
CA LEU A 67 -12.63 17.49 15.87
C LEU A 67 -12.13 18.93 15.64
N ASP A 68 -10.95 19.10 15.03
CA ASP A 68 -10.37 20.42 14.76
C ASP A 68 -10.70 20.96 13.34
N GLY A 69 -11.48 20.23 12.54
CA GLY A 69 -11.90 20.67 11.19
C GLY A 69 -10.82 20.61 10.10
N ARG A 70 -9.65 20.03 10.39
CA ARG A 70 -8.45 20.06 9.53
C ARG A 70 -8.24 18.81 8.65
N LEU A 71 -9.20 17.89 8.62
CA LEU A 71 -9.15 16.70 7.75
C LEU A 71 -9.65 17.02 6.34
N ALA A 72 -10.69 17.84 6.21
CA ALA A 72 -11.19 18.33 4.92
C ALA A 72 -10.10 19.08 4.11
N GLU A 73 -9.24 19.83 4.79
CA GLU A 73 -8.10 20.55 4.19
C GLU A 73 -7.00 19.63 3.65
N ARG A 74 -6.99 18.33 4.01
CA ARG A 74 -6.00 17.35 3.55
C ARG A 74 -6.46 16.58 2.31
N PHE A 75 -7.71 16.77 1.88
CA PHE A 75 -8.23 16.15 0.67
C PHE A 75 -7.72 16.86 -0.58
N VAL A 76 -7.21 16.07 -1.51
CA VAL A 76 -6.83 16.52 -2.84
C VAL A 76 -8.10 16.58 -3.70
N SER A 77 -8.68 17.78 -3.83
CA SER A 77 -9.89 18.03 -4.64
C SER A 77 -9.61 18.23 -6.13
N HIS A 78 -8.39 18.62 -6.50
CA HIS A 78 -7.96 18.76 -7.89
C HIS A 78 -6.65 18.02 -8.16
N ALA A 79 -6.52 17.46 -9.36
CA ALA A 79 -5.31 16.73 -9.78
C ALA A 79 -4.04 17.62 -9.71
N SER A 80 -4.18 18.94 -9.83
CA SER A 80 -3.09 19.91 -9.67
C SER A 80 -2.48 19.91 -8.26
N ASP A 81 -3.25 19.50 -7.25
CA ASP A 81 -2.86 19.62 -5.84
C ASP A 81 -2.09 18.38 -5.35
N ILE A 82 -2.08 17.30 -6.15
CA ILE A 82 -1.38 16.04 -5.85
C ILE A 82 0.11 16.30 -5.60
N GLU A 83 0.77 17.07 -6.46
CA GLU A 83 2.20 17.34 -6.32
C GLU A 83 2.53 18.08 -5.04
N THR A 84 1.75 19.11 -4.73
CA THR A 84 1.87 19.87 -3.49
C THR A 84 1.69 18.94 -2.28
N ARG A 85 0.73 18.01 -2.35
CA ARG A 85 0.53 17.03 -1.27
C ARG A 85 1.72 16.09 -1.12
N LEU A 86 2.26 15.56 -2.22
CA LEU A 86 3.41 14.66 -2.19
C LEU A 86 4.69 15.35 -1.70
N GLN A 87 4.86 16.65 -1.96
CA GLN A 87 5.98 17.43 -1.44
C GLN A 87 5.96 17.59 0.08
N GLN A 88 4.81 17.42 0.72
CA GLN A 88 4.67 17.44 2.18
C GLN A 88 5.02 16.10 2.83
N PHE A 89 5.31 15.06 2.05
CA PHE A 89 5.64 13.75 2.60
C PHE A 89 7.01 13.78 3.30
N GLU A 90 7.05 13.21 4.49
CA GLU A 90 8.25 13.06 5.28
C GLU A 90 8.90 11.71 4.96
N PHE A 91 9.93 11.74 4.11
CA PHE A 91 10.68 10.53 3.71
C PHE A 91 11.94 10.26 4.53
N GLN A 92 12.27 11.16 5.47
CA GLN A 92 13.39 11.00 6.39
C GLN A 92 12.92 10.27 7.66
N PRO A 93 13.76 9.42 8.26
CA PRO A 93 13.42 8.79 9.52
C PRO A 93 13.36 9.83 10.65
N ASP A 94 12.54 9.57 11.66
CA ASP A 94 12.51 10.34 12.90
C ASP A 94 13.81 10.14 13.73
N VAL A 95 13.91 10.82 14.86
CA VAL A 95 15.07 10.72 15.77
C VAL A 95 15.31 9.30 16.30
N GLU A 96 14.28 8.45 16.31
CA GLU A 96 14.33 7.05 16.71
C GLU A 96 14.61 6.12 15.51
N GLY A 97 14.85 6.67 14.32
CA GLY A 97 15.13 5.92 13.09
C GLY A 97 13.88 5.34 12.42
N ARG A 98 12.67 5.74 12.82
CA ARG A 98 11.42 5.24 12.23
C ARG A 98 10.91 6.17 11.14
N TYR A 99 10.52 5.59 10.03
CA TYR A 99 9.90 6.34 8.93
C TYR A 99 8.44 6.69 9.25
N ARG A 100 7.99 7.84 8.74
CA ARG A 100 6.61 8.31 8.86
C ARG A 100 5.69 7.54 7.91
N VAL A 101 4.44 7.46 8.32
CA VAL A 101 3.34 7.03 7.45
C VAL A 101 2.80 8.27 6.77
N ASN A 102 2.79 8.26 5.43
CA ASN A 102 2.34 9.38 4.62
C ASN A 102 1.02 9.02 3.93
N GLU A 103 0.05 9.93 3.97
CA GLU A 103 -1.31 9.63 3.51
C GLU A 103 -1.78 10.65 2.45
N CYS A 104 -2.33 10.15 1.35
CA CYS A 104 -2.96 10.96 0.32
C CYS A 104 -4.47 10.70 0.32
N TYR A 105 -5.23 11.66 0.85
CA TYR A 105 -6.69 11.62 0.84
C TYR A 105 -7.22 12.19 -0.48
N CYS A 106 -8.03 11.42 -1.18
CA CYS A 106 -8.50 11.78 -2.53
C CYS A 106 -10.02 11.76 -2.60
N HIS A 107 -10.57 12.61 -3.47
CA HIS A 107 -11.97 12.54 -3.87
C HIS A 107 -12.15 11.57 -5.05
N ASP A 108 -13.41 11.17 -5.31
CA ASP A 108 -13.79 10.22 -6.37
C ASP A 108 -13.29 10.59 -7.78
N ASN A 109 -12.99 11.86 -8.03
CA ASN A 109 -12.48 12.35 -9.32
C ASN A 109 -10.94 12.45 -9.40
N THR A 110 -10.21 12.34 -8.28
CA THR A 110 -8.74 12.53 -8.23
C THR A 110 -7.96 11.26 -7.87
N TRP A 111 -8.61 10.22 -7.35
CA TRP A 111 -7.93 9.03 -6.84
C TRP A 111 -7.08 8.30 -7.89
N GLN A 112 -7.50 8.25 -9.16
CA GLN A 112 -6.72 7.57 -10.22
C GLN A 112 -5.38 8.27 -10.46
N GLN A 113 -5.39 9.60 -10.53
CA GLN A 113 -4.14 10.36 -10.71
C GLN A 113 -3.25 10.26 -9.48
N ALA A 114 -3.84 10.30 -8.28
CA ALA A 114 -3.07 10.12 -7.04
C ALA A 114 -2.45 8.72 -6.96
N LEU A 115 -3.20 7.68 -7.33
CA LEU A 115 -2.70 6.31 -7.41
C LEU A 115 -1.49 6.21 -8.36
N ASP A 116 -1.59 6.74 -9.58
CA ASP A 116 -0.50 6.72 -10.54
C ASP A 116 0.78 7.36 -9.95
N ARG A 117 0.64 8.49 -9.26
CA ARG A 117 1.77 9.18 -8.63
C ARG A 117 2.35 8.41 -7.45
N LEU A 118 1.51 7.84 -6.59
CA LEU A 118 1.95 7.03 -5.45
C LEU A 118 2.64 5.75 -5.90
N VAL A 119 2.12 5.09 -6.94
CA VAL A 119 2.77 3.94 -7.57
C VAL A 119 4.14 4.34 -8.11
N GLY A 120 4.27 5.50 -8.76
CA GLY A 120 5.54 5.98 -9.31
C GLY A 120 6.65 6.24 -8.30
N ILE A 121 6.33 6.51 -7.04
CA ILE A 121 7.32 6.73 -5.96
C ILE A 121 7.58 5.49 -5.09
N SER A 122 6.81 4.42 -5.31
CA SER A 122 6.85 3.21 -4.49
C SER A 122 7.78 2.16 -5.08
N ASP A 123 8.36 1.33 -4.24
CA ASP A 123 9.21 0.20 -4.68
C ASP A 123 8.46 -1.13 -4.53
N VAL A 124 7.56 -1.22 -3.55
CA VAL A 124 6.72 -2.40 -3.29
C VAL A 124 5.30 -2.01 -2.90
N VAL A 125 4.35 -2.92 -3.12
CA VAL A 125 2.93 -2.71 -2.82
C VAL A 125 2.38 -3.86 -1.98
N LEU A 126 1.56 -3.52 -0.98
CA LEU A 126 0.64 -4.44 -0.32
C LEU A 126 -0.79 -4.01 -0.63
N MET A 127 -1.54 -4.86 -1.31
CA MET A 127 -2.92 -4.59 -1.71
C MET A 127 -3.88 -5.59 -1.07
N ASP A 128 -4.98 -5.08 -0.51
CA ASP A 128 -6.10 -5.89 -0.05
C ASP A 128 -7.09 -6.14 -1.19
N LEU A 129 -7.29 -7.40 -1.59
CA LEU A 129 -8.37 -7.82 -2.50
C LEU A 129 -9.34 -8.81 -1.86
N ARG A 130 -9.36 -8.93 -0.54
CA ARG A 130 -10.31 -9.82 0.13
C ARG A 130 -11.73 -9.40 -0.16
N ASN A 131 -12.61 -10.38 -0.39
CA ASN A 131 -14.00 -10.17 -0.80
C ASN A 131 -14.17 -9.42 -2.14
N PHE A 132 -13.10 -9.23 -2.92
CA PHE A 132 -13.19 -8.56 -4.22
C PHE A 132 -14.15 -9.28 -5.18
N LYS A 133 -14.93 -8.48 -5.93
CA LYS A 133 -15.86 -8.91 -6.97
C LYS A 133 -15.56 -8.17 -8.26
N ALA A 134 -15.66 -8.83 -9.41
CA ALA A 134 -15.33 -8.29 -10.73
C ALA A 134 -16.12 -7.03 -11.11
N LYS A 135 -17.29 -6.83 -10.51
CA LYS A 135 -18.08 -5.58 -10.66
C LYS A 135 -17.40 -4.35 -10.08
N ASN A 136 -16.40 -4.52 -9.21
CA ASN A 136 -15.67 -3.43 -8.57
C ASN A 136 -14.59 -2.92 -9.55
N ALA A 137 -15.00 -2.07 -10.49
CA ALA A 137 -14.13 -1.55 -11.55
C ALA A 137 -12.90 -0.79 -11.01
N GLY A 138 -13.00 -0.20 -9.82
CA GLY A 138 -11.89 0.50 -9.15
C GLY A 138 -10.67 -0.41 -8.92
N CYS A 139 -10.84 -1.58 -8.29
CA CYS A 139 -9.73 -2.48 -8.01
C CYS A 139 -9.12 -3.09 -9.29
N ILE A 140 -9.93 -3.30 -10.34
CA ILE A 140 -9.41 -3.75 -11.64
C ILE A 140 -8.52 -2.67 -12.28
N HIS A 141 -8.92 -1.40 -12.16
CA HIS A 141 -8.10 -0.29 -12.62
C HIS A 141 -6.77 -0.23 -11.83
N GLU A 142 -6.83 -0.34 -10.49
CA GLU A 142 -5.65 -0.38 -9.64
C GLU A 142 -4.67 -1.48 -10.04
N LEU A 143 -5.16 -2.71 -10.20
CA LEU A 143 -4.35 -3.84 -10.67
C LEU A 143 -3.71 -3.58 -12.03
N GLY A 144 -4.44 -2.94 -12.96
CA GLY A 144 -3.93 -2.57 -14.27
C GLY A 144 -2.80 -1.53 -14.21
N VAL A 145 -2.87 -0.57 -13.29
CA VAL A 145 -1.78 0.40 -13.03
C VAL A 145 -0.56 -0.32 -12.47
N LEU A 146 -0.75 -1.16 -11.45
CA LEU A 146 0.32 -1.95 -10.82
C LEU A 146 1.02 -2.88 -11.81
N ALA A 147 0.28 -3.50 -12.72
CA ALA A 147 0.83 -4.40 -13.74
C ALA A 147 1.79 -3.68 -14.69
N LYS A 148 1.50 -2.42 -15.03
CA LYS A 148 2.28 -1.60 -15.97
C LYS A 148 3.46 -0.87 -15.32
N ALA A 149 3.45 -0.72 -14.00
CA ALA A 149 4.48 0.02 -13.27
C ALA A 149 5.85 -0.67 -13.40
N GLN A 150 6.85 0.03 -13.91
CA GLN A 150 8.18 -0.54 -14.15
C GLN A 150 9.07 -0.49 -12.90
N ASN A 151 8.81 0.47 -12.01
CA ASN A 151 9.56 0.70 -10.78
C ASN A 151 9.22 -0.29 -9.65
N LEU A 152 8.09 -1.00 -9.74
CA LEU A 152 7.69 -1.95 -8.70
C LEU A 152 8.48 -3.25 -8.78
N ALA A 153 9.15 -3.58 -7.68
CA ALA A 153 9.88 -4.83 -7.50
C ALA A 153 8.98 -5.97 -7.00
N ARG A 154 7.90 -5.64 -6.27
CA ARG A 154 6.98 -6.62 -5.69
C ARG A 154 5.60 -6.02 -5.46
N VAL A 155 4.56 -6.81 -5.73
CA VAL A 155 3.17 -6.53 -5.40
C VAL A 155 2.62 -7.74 -4.65
N VAL A 156 2.33 -7.58 -3.37
CA VAL A 156 1.71 -8.60 -2.53
C VAL A 156 0.21 -8.34 -2.48
N ILE A 157 -0.58 -9.33 -2.87
CA ILE A 157 -2.04 -9.26 -2.87
C ILE A 157 -2.58 -10.17 -1.77
N LEU A 158 -3.37 -9.63 -0.86
CA LEU A 158 -4.13 -10.42 0.10
C LEU A 158 -5.49 -10.80 -0.49
N THR A 159 -5.83 -12.08 -0.44
CA THR A 159 -7.09 -12.63 -0.97
C THR A 159 -7.78 -13.48 0.09
N ASN A 160 -9.01 -13.94 -0.16
CA ASN A 160 -9.72 -14.89 0.69
C ASN A 160 -10.66 -15.74 -0.15
N SER A 161 -11.35 -16.71 0.48
CA SER A 161 -12.27 -17.63 -0.19
C SER A 161 -13.42 -16.95 -0.97
N GLN A 162 -13.72 -15.68 -0.69
CA GLN A 162 -14.76 -14.92 -1.37
C GLN A 162 -14.22 -14.11 -2.56
N THR A 163 -12.92 -14.11 -2.80
CA THR A 163 -12.26 -13.28 -3.82
C THR A 163 -12.48 -13.87 -5.22
N GLU A 164 -12.90 -13.05 -6.18
CA GLU A 164 -13.00 -13.45 -7.59
C GLU A 164 -11.64 -13.41 -8.29
N HIS A 165 -10.81 -14.43 -8.03
CA HIS A 165 -9.42 -14.51 -8.50
C HIS A 165 -9.27 -14.38 -10.02
N ALA A 166 -10.16 -14.99 -10.80
CA ALA A 166 -10.03 -15.03 -12.26
C ALA A 166 -9.99 -13.61 -12.88
N ALA A 167 -10.84 -12.70 -12.41
CA ALA A 167 -10.88 -11.33 -12.89
C ALA A 167 -9.63 -10.54 -12.46
N ALA A 168 -9.17 -10.73 -11.22
CA ALA A 168 -7.98 -10.06 -10.70
C ALA A 168 -6.69 -10.54 -11.40
N GLN A 169 -6.56 -11.85 -11.64
CA GLN A 169 -5.42 -12.43 -12.36
C GLN A 169 -5.40 -12.00 -13.83
N ALA A 170 -6.56 -11.93 -14.49
CA ALA A 170 -6.65 -11.43 -15.85
C ALA A 170 -6.16 -9.97 -15.98
N ALA A 171 -6.41 -9.13 -14.97
CA ALA A 171 -5.96 -7.74 -14.95
C ALA A 171 -4.43 -7.59 -14.90
N VAL A 172 -3.72 -8.60 -14.37
CA VAL A 172 -2.25 -8.56 -14.18
C VAL A 172 -1.49 -9.51 -15.09
N VAL A 173 -2.16 -10.15 -16.06
CA VAL A 173 -1.57 -11.19 -16.93
C VAL A 173 -0.32 -10.74 -17.70
N ASN A 174 -0.22 -9.44 -18.01
CA ASN A 174 0.91 -8.86 -18.75
C ASN A 174 2.00 -8.28 -17.83
N ALA A 175 1.88 -8.45 -16.51
CA ALA A 175 2.92 -8.03 -15.58
C ALA A 175 4.17 -8.91 -15.74
N PRO A 176 5.38 -8.38 -15.45
CA PRO A 176 6.59 -9.18 -15.32
C PRO A 176 6.40 -10.37 -14.38
N ALA A 177 7.05 -11.48 -14.74
CA ALA A 177 7.02 -12.71 -13.95
C ALA A 177 7.43 -12.43 -12.49
N ASP A 178 6.81 -13.15 -11.57
CA ASP A 178 7.06 -13.08 -10.12
C ASP A 178 6.81 -11.72 -9.44
N ARG A 179 6.31 -10.70 -10.17
CA ARG A 179 5.97 -9.41 -9.55
C ARG A 179 4.82 -9.54 -8.56
N PHE A 180 3.76 -10.24 -8.95
CA PHE A 180 2.57 -10.43 -8.15
C PHE A 180 2.68 -11.70 -7.33
N VAL A 181 2.58 -11.57 -6.01
CA VAL A 181 2.51 -12.70 -5.08
C VAL A 181 1.16 -12.64 -4.37
N TRP A 182 0.41 -13.73 -4.44
CA TRP A 182 -0.93 -13.86 -3.89
C TRP A 182 -0.87 -14.62 -2.57
N ILE A 183 -1.44 -14.06 -1.52
CA ILE A 183 -1.52 -14.68 -0.21
C ILE A 183 -2.99 -14.80 0.18
N ASP A 184 -3.48 -16.03 0.22
CA ASP A 184 -4.81 -16.32 0.71
C ASP A 184 -4.87 -16.18 2.23
N GLN A 185 -5.87 -15.46 2.72
CA GLN A 185 -6.23 -15.41 4.13
C GLN A 185 -6.77 -16.79 4.53
N GLY A 186 -5.91 -17.58 5.17
CA GLY A 186 -6.32 -18.66 6.07
C GLY A 186 -6.50 -18.15 7.49
N ASP A 187 -6.96 -19.03 8.39
CA ASP A 187 -7.21 -18.70 9.81
C ASP A 187 -5.93 -18.25 10.57
N ASP A 188 -4.74 -18.61 10.07
CA ASP A 188 -3.45 -18.40 10.72
C ASP A 188 -2.51 -17.42 9.99
N LEU A 189 -3.01 -16.56 9.09
CA LEU A 189 -2.14 -15.63 8.35
C LEU A 189 -1.35 -14.71 9.31
N LYS A 190 -0.02 -14.84 9.34
CA LYS A 190 0.82 -14.04 10.24
C LYS A 190 1.34 -12.80 9.52
N PRO A 191 1.33 -11.62 10.19
CA PRO A 191 1.92 -10.39 9.63
C PRO A 191 3.39 -10.54 9.22
N ALA A 192 4.15 -11.40 9.90
CA ALA A 192 5.55 -11.68 9.57
C ALA A 192 5.72 -12.35 8.20
N ASP A 193 4.77 -13.20 7.79
CA ASP A 193 4.82 -13.90 6.50
C ASP A 193 4.50 -12.93 5.36
N VAL A 194 3.51 -12.06 5.57
CA VAL A 194 3.19 -10.96 4.64
C VAL A 194 4.40 -10.04 4.48
N LEU A 195 5.00 -9.62 5.60
CA LEU A 195 6.17 -8.75 5.60
C LEU A 195 7.36 -9.39 4.89
N ALA A 196 7.65 -10.66 5.14
CA ALA A 196 8.74 -11.36 4.48
C ALA A 196 8.56 -11.40 2.96
N THR A 197 7.32 -11.52 2.49
CA THR A 197 6.98 -11.56 1.07
C THR A 197 7.15 -10.20 0.38
N LEU A 198 7.05 -9.09 1.12
CA LEU A 198 7.25 -7.75 0.58
C LEU A 198 8.70 -7.49 0.15
N PHE A 199 9.66 -8.16 0.78
CA PHE A 199 11.06 -8.07 0.37
C PHE A 199 11.32 -9.10 -0.75
N PRO A 200 11.56 -8.66 -2.00
CA PRO A 200 11.95 -9.60 -3.05
C PRO A 200 13.21 -10.34 -2.61
N ALA A 201 13.27 -11.65 -2.87
CA ALA A 201 14.47 -12.42 -2.59
C ALA A 201 15.67 -11.76 -3.31
N PRO A 202 16.85 -11.68 -2.66
CA PRO A 202 18.03 -11.16 -3.33
C PRO A 202 18.26 -11.98 -4.60
N THR A 203 18.36 -11.29 -5.75
CA THR A 203 18.72 -11.94 -7.01
C THR A 203 20.04 -12.68 -6.78
N PRO A 204 20.13 -13.98 -7.10
CA PRO A 204 21.40 -14.69 -6.98
C PRO A 204 22.42 -13.94 -7.83
N ASN A 205 23.50 -13.50 -7.19
CA ASN A 205 24.56 -12.73 -7.82
C ASN A 205 25.03 -13.51 -9.05
N THR A 206 24.71 -13.01 -10.24
CA THR A 206 25.21 -13.61 -11.47
C THR A 206 26.68 -13.18 -11.54
N ALA A 207 27.55 -14.03 -10.97
CA ALA A 207 28.98 -13.86 -11.08
C ALA A 207 29.34 -13.86 -12.57
N HIS A 208 29.76 -12.69 -13.06
CA HIS A 208 30.50 -12.53 -14.30
C HIS A 208 31.98 -12.42 -13.96
#